data_AF-A0A1U7WQM1-F1
#
_entry.id   AF-A0A1U7WQM1-F1
#
_cell.length_a   1.000
_cell.length_b   1.000
_cell.length_c   1.000
_cell.angle_alpha   90.00
_cell.angle_beta   90.00
_cell.angle_gamma   90.00
#
_symmetry.space_group_name_H-M   'P 1'
#
loop_
_entity.id
_entity.type
_entity.pdbx_description
1 polymer ?
#
loop_
_entity_poly.entity_id
_entity_poly.type
_entity_poly.pdbx_seq_one_letter_code
_entity_poly.pdbx_strand_id
1 'polypeptide(L)'
;TFTWVVLALNKIETSLRLPFGYSSARWIGNHGFSIGIDDVTPGENLVKQKQEEIHQNYKKCEDRIQQFNEGKLAVQPGCDAAQTLEAEVTMALNKVRDDIGKICMKALHWRNSPLIMSQCGSKGSPINISQMIACVGQQSVGGRRAPDRFIDRSLPHFPTKSKFPTAKGFVAHSFFDGLSATEFFFHTMGGREGLVDTAVKTADTGYMSRRLMKALEDLAVYYDNTVRNASASIIQFMYGDDGMDPSQMEEKKGRPLNFSRLFMKVKATCPPRGEKGLSYSEICEIVNERLSYHDMSPEGGCSEAFRASLSDFLIKNLAETLKRLREALLLGGEQYAGGDREYLENVALNISGITKKQLQVFLNMCISRYHLKRLESGTAIGAIGAQSIGEPGTQMTLKTFHFAGVASMNVTLGVPRIKEIINSAKKINTPIIIAKLLSAANLTAARMIKARIEKTLLGQVS
;
A
#
# COMPACT_ATOMS: atom_id res chain seq x y z
N THR A 1 17.47 35.20 -6.37
CA THR A 1 18.04 33.89 -6.75
C THR A 1 17.14 32.71 -6.41
N PHE A 2 16.24 32.80 -5.42
CA PHE A 2 15.26 31.76 -5.06
C PHE A 2 14.19 31.45 -6.14
N THR A 3 13.82 32.42 -6.97
CA THR A 3 12.80 32.24 -8.03
C THR A 3 13.29 31.37 -9.19
N TRP A 4 14.60 31.28 -9.42
CA TRP A 4 15.17 30.58 -10.58
C TRP A 4 15.30 29.07 -10.40
N VAL A 5 15.43 28.58 -9.16
CA VAL A 5 15.60 27.14 -8.86
C VAL A 5 14.26 26.40 -8.92
N VAL A 6 13.18 27.02 -8.45
CA VAL A 6 11.81 26.49 -8.59
C VAL A 6 11.37 26.46 -10.06
N LEU A 7 11.77 27.46 -10.86
CA LEU A 7 11.55 27.49 -12.31
C LEU A 7 12.35 26.40 -13.06
N ALA A 8 13.54 26.02 -12.58
CA ALA A 8 14.38 25.02 -13.23
C ALA A 8 13.89 23.58 -13.03
N LEU A 9 13.36 23.24 -11.84
CA LEU A 9 12.75 21.92 -11.59
C LEU A 9 11.40 21.78 -12.32
N ASN A 10 10.58 22.83 -12.32
CA ASN A 10 9.35 22.86 -13.14
C ASN A 10 9.65 22.75 -14.64
N LYS A 11 10.74 23.36 -15.14
CA LYS A 11 11.16 23.27 -16.55
C LYS A 11 11.52 21.86 -17.00
N ILE A 12 12.12 21.02 -16.15
CA ILE A 12 12.49 19.65 -16.53
C ILE A 12 11.23 18.76 -16.58
N GLU A 13 10.34 18.87 -15.61
CA GLU A 13 9.06 18.15 -15.64
C GLU A 13 8.19 18.59 -16.82
N THR A 14 8.07 19.90 -17.10
CA THR A 14 7.36 20.37 -18.31
C THR A 14 8.07 19.96 -19.60
N SER A 15 9.42 19.95 -19.63
CA SER A 15 10.17 19.56 -20.84
C SER A 15 10.03 18.09 -21.23
N LEU A 16 9.69 17.20 -20.29
CA LEU A 16 9.47 15.78 -20.57
C LEU A 16 7.97 15.44 -20.69
N ARG A 17 7.13 16.01 -19.81
CA ARG A 17 5.69 15.71 -19.81
C ARG A 17 4.99 16.25 -21.06
N LEU A 18 5.34 17.47 -21.52
CA LEU A 18 4.67 18.06 -22.68
C LEU A 18 4.97 17.29 -23.97
N PRO A 19 6.24 17.01 -24.35
CA PRO A 19 6.52 16.26 -25.58
C PRO A 19 5.97 14.84 -25.54
N PHE A 20 6.00 14.19 -24.37
CA PHE A 20 5.38 12.88 -24.20
C PHE A 20 3.87 12.96 -24.43
N GLY A 21 3.17 13.91 -23.78
CA GLY A 21 1.73 14.10 -23.95
C GLY A 21 1.33 14.34 -25.41
N TYR A 22 2.04 15.23 -26.11
CA TYR A 22 1.78 15.50 -27.53
C TYR A 22 2.05 14.28 -28.42
N SER A 23 3.18 13.59 -28.22
CA SER A 23 3.55 12.42 -29.02
C SER A 23 2.59 11.26 -28.79
N SER A 24 2.24 10.98 -27.53
CA SER A 24 1.28 9.94 -27.16
C SER A 24 -0.11 10.22 -27.71
N ALA A 25 -0.59 11.47 -27.64
CA ALA A 25 -1.90 11.85 -28.17
C ALA A 25 -1.97 11.67 -29.70
N ARG A 26 -0.93 12.08 -30.44
CA ARG A 26 -0.87 11.87 -31.89
C ARG A 26 -0.74 10.40 -32.26
N TRP A 27 0.07 9.64 -31.52
CA TRP A 27 0.25 8.21 -31.76
C TRP A 27 -1.03 7.42 -31.51
N ILE A 28 -1.71 7.64 -30.39
CA ILE A 28 -2.96 6.92 -30.07
C ILE A 28 -4.10 7.33 -31.01
N GLY A 29 -4.14 8.60 -31.45
CA GLY A 29 -5.09 9.08 -32.45
C GLY A 29 -4.91 8.41 -33.82
N ASN A 30 -3.66 8.18 -34.24
CA ASN A 30 -3.36 7.50 -35.51
C ASN A 30 -3.50 5.97 -35.42
N HIS A 31 -3.13 5.38 -34.29
CA HIS A 31 -3.23 3.93 -34.08
C HIS A 31 -4.69 3.48 -33.93
N GLY A 32 -5.50 4.30 -33.27
CA GLY A 32 -6.85 3.94 -32.87
C GLY A 32 -6.85 3.01 -31.65
N PHE A 33 -7.66 3.32 -30.66
CA PHE A 33 -7.89 2.45 -29.50
C PHE A 33 -9.37 2.55 -29.11
N SER A 34 -10.09 1.45 -29.28
CA SER A 34 -11.53 1.37 -29.01
C SER A 34 -11.86 0.17 -28.13
N ILE A 35 -13.00 0.24 -27.47
CA ILE A 35 -13.61 -0.87 -26.74
C ILE A 35 -14.93 -1.22 -27.44
N GLY A 36 -15.09 -2.49 -27.78
CA GLY A 36 -16.31 -3.02 -28.40
C GLY A 36 -17.12 -3.89 -27.45
N ILE A 37 -18.27 -4.35 -27.92
CA ILE A 37 -19.05 -5.39 -27.22
C ILE A 37 -18.33 -6.74 -27.27
N ASP A 38 -17.61 -7.03 -28.36
CA ASP A 38 -16.85 -8.28 -28.54
C ASP A 38 -15.75 -8.47 -27.48
N ASP A 39 -15.20 -7.36 -26.96
CA ASP A 39 -14.18 -7.36 -25.92
C ASP A 39 -14.70 -7.84 -24.55
N VAL A 40 -16.01 -7.80 -24.36
CA VAL A 40 -16.70 -8.21 -23.11
C VAL A 40 -17.58 -9.45 -23.29
N THR A 41 -17.65 -10.00 -24.49
CA THR A 41 -18.41 -11.23 -24.76
C THR A 41 -17.71 -12.44 -24.13
N PRO A 42 -18.36 -13.22 -23.25
CA PRO A 42 -17.77 -14.40 -22.65
C PRO A 42 -17.66 -15.53 -23.67
N GLY A 43 -16.49 -16.16 -23.78
CA GLY A 43 -16.32 -17.37 -24.59
C GLY A 43 -17.06 -18.58 -23.99
N GLU A 44 -17.48 -19.53 -24.83
CA GLU A 44 -18.29 -20.69 -24.40
C GLU A 44 -17.64 -21.51 -23.28
N ASN A 45 -16.31 -21.70 -23.34
CA ASN A 45 -15.56 -22.41 -22.31
C ASN A 45 -15.63 -21.70 -20.96
N LEU A 46 -15.60 -20.37 -20.96
CA LEU A 46 -15.73 -19.56 -19.75
C LEU A 46 -17.14 -19.69 -19.17
N VAL A 47 -18.18 -19.68 -20.01
CA VAL A 47 -19.57 -19.85 -19.56
C VAL A 47 -19.78 -21.20 -18.90
N LYS A 48 -19.27 -22.29 -19.50
CA LYS A 48 -19.35 -23.64 -18.91
C LYS A 48 -18.61 -23.72 -17.57
N GLN A 49 -17.38 -23.22 -17.50
CA GLN A 49 -16.60 -23.22 -16.25
C GLN A 49 -17.23 -22.34 -15.17
N LYS A 50 -17.79 -21.19 -15.54
CA LYS A 50 -18.55 -20.31 -14.64
C LYS A 50 -19.73 -21.04 -14.03
N GLN A 51 -20.55 -21.69 -14.85
CA GLN A 51 -21.75 -22.40 -14.36
C GLN A 51 -21.39 -23.54 -13.41
N GLU A 52 -20.37 -24.32 -13.74
CA GLU A 52 -19.87 -25.40 -12.89
C GLU A 52 -19.37 -24.86 -11.54
N GLU A 53 -18.53 -23.83 -11.54
CA GLU A 53 -17.98 -23.23 -10.32
C GLU A 53 -19.09 -22.64 -9.43
N ILE A 54 -20.06 -21.94 -10.02
CA ILE A 54 -21.20 -21.39 -9.26
C ILE A 54 -22.05 -22.52 -8.66
N HIS A 55 -22.35 -23.56 -9.44
CA HIS A 55 -23.15 -24.69 -8.97
C HIS A 55 -22.49 -25.45 -7.82
N GLN A 56 -21.19 -25.74 -7.94
CA GLN A 56 -20.42 -26.38 -6.88
C GLN A 56 -20.41 -25.57 -5.59
N ASN A 57 -20.28 -24.25 -5.69
CA ASN A 57 -20.26 -23.38 -4.51
C ASN A 57 -21.64 -23.15 -3.90
N TYR A 58 -22.71 -23.14 -4.71
CA TYR A 58 -24.07 -23.14 -4.19
C TYR A 58 -24.32 -24.40 -3.38
N LYS A 59 -23.95 -25.58 -3.90
CA LYS A 59 -24.06 -26.85 -3.16
C LYS A 59 -23.32 -26.80 -1.81
N LYS A 60 -22.08 -26.29 -1.78
CA LYS A 60 -21.33 -26.09 -0.52
C LYS A 60 -22.04 -25.15 0.46
N CYS A 61 -22.64 -24.07 -0.04
CA CYS A 61 -23.41 -23.15 0.80
C CYS A 61 -24.67 -23.81 1.35
N GLU A 62 -25.37 -24.60 0.53
CA GLU A 62 -26.55 -25.37 0.92
C GLU A 62 -26.22 -26.39 2.00
N ASP A 63 -25.15 -27.17 1.83
CA ASP A 63 -24.66 -28.12 2.83
C ASP A 63 -24.39 -27.42 4.18
N ARG A 64 -23.80 -26.21 4.15
CA ARG A 64 -23.51 -25.45 5.37
C ARG A 64 -24.76 -24.87 6.01
N ILE A 65 -25.73 -24.42 5.21
CA ILE A 65 -27.04 -23.98 5.69
C ILE A 65 -27.80 -25.17 6.31
N GLN A 66 -27.72 -26.35 5.72
CA GLN A 66 -28.32 -27.56 6.27
C GLN A 66 -27.68 -27.94 7.61
N GLN A 67 -26.34 -27.94 7.71
CA GLN A 67 -25.65 -28.16 8.98
C GLN A 67 -26.03 -27.15 10.06
N PHE A 68 -26.28 -25.89 9.67
CA PHE A 68 -26.79 -24.87 10.59
C PHE A 68 -28.23 -25.18 11.05
N ASN A 69 -29.11 -25.58 10.14
CA ASN A 69 -30.48 -25.94 10.47
C ASN A 69 -30.56 -27.21 11.36
N GLU A 70 -29.65 -28.15 11.17
CA GLU A 70 -29.48 -29.35 12.00
C GLU A 70 -28.74 -29.06 13.33
N GLY A 71 -28.22 -27.86 13.53
CA GLY A 71 -27.46 -27.48 14.73
C GLY A 71 -26.05 -28.10 14.83
N LYS A 72 -25.54 -28.71 13.75
CA LYS A 72 -24.22 -29.37 13.70
C LYS A 72 -23.08 -28.43 13.30
N LEU A 73 -23.37 -27.15 13.09
CA LEU A 73 -22.38 -26.16 12.65
C LEU A 73 -21.36 -25.86 13.76
N ALA A 74 -20.09 -26.23 13.54
CA ALA A 74 -19.00 -25.81 14.42
C ALA A 74 -18.87 -24.28 14.42
N VAL A 75 -18.99 -23.68 15.59
CA VAL A 75 -18.97 -22.22 15.79
C VAL A 75 -17.54 -21.70 15.79
N GLN A 76 -17.28 -20.62 15.07
CA GLN A 76 -15.98 -19.97 15.08
C GLN A 76 -15.75 -19.23 16.40
N PRO A 77 -14.51 -19.18 16.91
CA PRO A 77 -14.23 -18.60 18.21
C PRO A 77 -14.62 -17.11 18.26
N GLY A 78 -15.52 -16.77 19.18
CA GLY A 78 -16.00 -15.40 19.40
C GLY A 78 -17.17 -14.98 18.51
N CYS A 79 -17.74 -15.88 17.72
CA CYS A 79 -18.94 -15.64 16.90
C CYS A 79 -20.12 -16.48 17.41
N ASP A 80 -21.34 -16.05 17.12
CA ASP A 80 -22.52 -16.91 17.27
C ASP A 80 -22.61 -17.91 16.10
N ALA A 81 -23.43 -18.95 16.22
CA ALA A 81 -23.66 -19.91 15.13
C ALA A 81 -24.16 -19.23 13.84
N ALA A 82 -25.03 -18.22 13.96
CA ALA A 82 -25.53 -17.45 12.82
C ALA A 82 -24.44 -16.57 12.20
N GLN A 83 -23.61 -15.93 13.02
CA GLN A 83 -22.50 -15.09 12.54
C GLN A 83 -21.42 -15.95 11.87
N THR A 84 -21.16 -17.14 12.41
CA THR A 84 -20.24 -18.12 11.82
C THR A 84 -20.71 -18.53 10.43
N LEU A 85 -22.00 -18.87 10.29
CA LEU A 85 -22.59 -19.19 8.98
C LEU A 85 -22.42 -18.03 7.99
N GLU A 86 -22.74 -16.80 8.41
CA GLU A 86 -22.60 -15.62 7.55
C GLU A 86 -21.15 -15.39 7.11
N ALA A 87 -20.19 -15.52 8.01
CA ALA A 87 -18.77 -15.35 7.71
C ALA A 87 -18.27 -16.40 6.70
N GLU A 88 -18.61 -17.66 6.91
CA GLU A 88 -18.18 -18.75 6.04
C GLU A 88 -18.84 -18.70 4.66
N VAL A 89 -20.14 -18.43 4.59
CA VAL A 89 -20.84 -18.26 3.31
C VAL A 89 -20.29 -17.05 2.56
N THR A 90 -20.08 -15.92 3.24
CA THR A 90 -19.50 -14.73 2.59
C THR A 90 -18.08 -15.01 2.09
N MET A 91 -17.27 -15.74 2.86
CA MET A 91 -15.93 -16.16 2.44
C MET A 91 -15.96 -17.07 1.21
N ALA A 92 -16.85 -18.07 1.20
CA ALA A 92 -17.04 -18.96 0.06
C ALA A 92 -17.44 -18.18 -1.20
N LEU A 93 -18.43 -17.29 -1.10
CA LEU A 93 -18.92 -16.49 -2.23
C LEU A 93 -17.88 -15.49 -2.75
N ASN A 94 -17.06 -14.89 -1.89
CA ASN A 94 -15.95 -14.05 -2.32
C ASN A 94 -14.89 -14.87 -3.08
N LYS A 95 -14.60 -16.09 -2.61
CA LYS A 95 -13.67 -16.99 -3.28
C LYS A 95 -14.16 -17.36 -4.68
N VAL A 96 -15.47 -17.62 -4.86
CA VAL A 96 -16.07 -17.88 -6.18
C VAL A 96 -15.76 -16.76 -7.17
N ARG A 97 -16.01 -15.52 -6.77
CA ARG A 97 -15.75 -14.36 -7.61
C ARG A 97 -14.27 -14.27 -7.99
N ASP A 98 -13.37 -14.48 -7.05
CA ASP A 98 -11.93 -14.36 -7.28
C ASP A 98 -11.41 -15.49 -8.19
N ASP A 99 -11.92 -16.71 -8.05
CA ASP A 99 -11.53 -17.86 -8.88
C ASP A 99 -12.10 -17.74 -10.31
N ILE A 100 -13.37 -17.36 -10.45
CA ILE A 100 -13.97 -17.03 -11.75
C ILE A 100 -13.23 -15.85 -12.42
N GLY A 101 -12.84 -14.84 -11.65
CA GLY A 101 -12.08 -13.70 -12.15
C GLY A 101 -10.72 -14.13 -12.71
N LYS A 102 -9.99 -15.03 -12.05
CA LYS A 102 -8.72 -15.57 -12.58
C LYS A 102 -8.93 -16.37 -13.85
N ILE A 103 -10.00 -17.17 -13.93
CA ILE A 103 -10.34 -17.94 -15.12
C ILE A 103 -10.65 -16.99 -16.28
N CYS A 104 -11.47 -15.95 -16.03
CA CYS A 104 -11.80 -14.91 -17.00
C CYS A 104 -10.54 -14.23 -17.55
N MET A 105 -9.64 -13.78 -16.67
CA MET A 105 -8.41 -13.09 -17.11
C MET A 105 -7.47 -13.97 -17.93
N LYS A 106 -7.48 -15.29 -17.73
CA LYS A 106 -6.72 -16.25 -18.55
C LYS A 106 -7.38 -16.54 -19.89
N ALA A 107 -8.70 -16.44 -19.98
CA ALA A 107 -9.45 -16.71 -21.20
C ALA A 107 -9.39 -15.54 -22.21
N LEU A 108 -9.15 -14.31 -21.73
CA LEU A 108 -9.09 -13.13 -22.59
C LEU A 108 -7.82 -13.11 -23.45
N HIS A 109 -7.99 -12.69 -24.71
CA HIS A 109 -6.88 -12.48 -25.62
C HIS A 109 -6.01 -11.29 -25.17
N TRP A 110 -4.70 -11.37 -25.39
CA TRP A 110 -3.75 -10.33 -24.97
C TRP A 110 -3.97 -8.96 -25.63
N ARG A 111 -4.61 -8.93 -26.81
CA ARG A 111 -5.00 -7.68 -27.52
C ARG A 111 -6.32 -7.07 -27.01
N ASN A 112 -6.99 -7.70 -26.06
CA ASN A 112 -8.28 -7.20 -25.58
C ASN A 112 -8.12 -5.82 -24.92
N SER A 113 -8.90 -4.82 -25.35
CA SER A 113 -8.74 -3.43 -24.92
C SER A 113 -8.92 -3.22 -23.39
N PRO A 114 -9.95 -3.77 -22.72
CA PRO A 114 -10.10 -3.67 -21.27
C PRO A 114 -8.92 -4.30 -20.51
N LEU A 115 -8.37 -5.40 -21.03
CA LEU A 115 -7.22 -6.07 -20.43
C LEU A 115 -5.98 -5.19 -20.47
N ILE A 116 -5.70 -4.57 -21.63
CA ILE A 116 -4.60 -3.62 -21.80
C ILE A 116 -4.77 -2.43 -20.85
N MET A 117 -5.98 -1.85 -20.79
CA MET A 117 -6.28 -0.71 -19.91
C MET A 117 -6.02 -1.02 -18.43
N SER A 118 -6.42 -2.22 -18.00
CA SER A 118 -6.19 -2.69 -16.63
C SER A 118 -4.72 -3.00 -16.35
N GLN A 119 -3.98 -3.57 -17.30
CA GLN A 119 -2.56 -3.89 -17.14
C GLN A 119 -1.68 -2.64 -17.11
N CYS A 120 -1.99 -1.63 -17.92
CA CYS A 120 -1.28 -0.35 -17.90
C CYS A 120 -1.71 0.56 -16.75
N GLY A 121 -2.79 0.21 -16.03
CA GLY A 121 -3.32 0.99 -14.91
C GLY A 121 -3.96 2.32 -15.31
N SER A 122 -4.40 2.45 -16.57
CA SER A 122 -5.04 3.68 -17.07
C SER A 122 -6.43 3.89 -16.47
N LYS A 123 -7.32 2.90 -16.62
CA LYS A 123 -8.65 2.90 -16.03
C LYS A 123 -9.19 1.48 -15.90
N GLY A 124 -9.82 1.21 -14.77
CA GLY A 124 -10.38 -0.09 -14.45
C GLY A 124 -9.36 -1.02 -13.78
N SER A 125 -9.88 -2.12 -13.27
CA SER A 125 -9.13 -3.17 -12.60
C SER A 125 -9.56 -4.53 -13.13
N PRO A 126 -8.82 -5.62 -12.83
CA PRO A 126 -9.23 -6.97 -13.19
C PRO A 126 -10.62 -7.34 -12.65
N ILE A 127 -11.02 -6.75 -11.52
CA ILE A 127 -12.35 -6.93 -10.92
C ILE A 127 -13.42 -6.34 -11.84
N ASN A 128 -13.22 -5.15 -12.40
CA ASN A 128 -14.20 -4.53 -13.30
C ASN A 128 -14.44 -5.39 -14.55
N ILE A 129 -13.37 -5.95 -15.12
CA ILE A 129 -13.45 -6.86 -16.27
C ILE A 129 -14.22 -8.12 -15.89
N SER A 130 -13.86 -8.75 -14.77
CA SER A 130 -14.56 -9.93 -14.27
C SER A 130 -16.05 -9.68 -14.00
N GLN A 131 -16.44 -8.47 -13.56
CA GLN A 131 -17.84 -8.12 -13.33
C GLN A 131 -18.63 -7.92 -14.62
N MET A 132 -17.99 -7.35 -15.65
CA MET A 132 -18.62 -7.16 -16.96
C MET A 132 -18.83 -8.48 -17.69
N ILE A 133 -17.84 -9.38 -17.65
CA ILE A 133 -17.82 -10.60 -18.46
C ILE A 133 -18.33 -11.83 -17.69
N ALA A 134 -17.86 -12.01 -16.45
CA ALA A 134 -18.01 -13.28 -15.74
C ALA A 134 -19.13 -13.26 -14.70
N CYS A 135 -18.98 -12.53 -13.58
CA CYS A 135 -20.06 -12.39 -12.58
C CYS A 135 -19.85 -11.13 -11.73
N VAL A 136 -20.94 -10.49 -11.32
CA VAL A 136 -20.89 -9.30 -10.46
C VAL A 136 -20.48 -9.69 -9.02
N GLY A 137 -21.01 -10.81 -8.51
CA GLY A 137 -20.68 -11.37 -7.20
C GLY A 137 -21.57 -10.85 -6.05
N GLN A 138 -21.15 -11.12 -4.81
CA GLN A 138 -21.92 -10.77 -3.60
C GLN A 138 -22.03 -9.25 -3.40
N GLN A 139 -23.27 -8.76 -3.35
CA GLN A 139 -23.55 -7.38 -2.93
C GLN A 139 -23.67 -7.34 -1.40
N SER A 140 -22.80 -6.57 -0.76
CA SER A 140 -22.83 -6.37 0.69
C SER A 140 -23.41 -5.00 1.01
N VAL A 141 -24.22 -4.95 2.07
CA VAL A 141 -24.81 -3.70 2.58
C VAL A 141 -24.50 -3.60 4.07
N GLY A 142 -23.81 -2.54 4.47
CA GLY A 142 -23.34 -2.36 5.83
C GLY A 142 -22.37 -3.45 6.31
N GLY A 143 -21.55 -4.00 5.40
CA GLY A 143 -20.54 -5.02 5.72
C GLY A 143 -21.10 -6.43 5.94
N ARG A 144 -22.39 -6.65 5.69
CA ARG A 144 -23.05 -7.96 5.77
C ARG A 144 -23.80 -8.22 4.46
N ARG A 145 -24.28 -9.45 4.27
CA ARG A 145 -25.22 -9.77 3.18
C ARG A 145 -26.54 -9.02 3.37
N ALA A 146 -27.39 -9.01 2.35
CA ALA A 146 -28.64 -8.23 2.37
C ALA A 146 -29.48 -8.54 3.63
N PRO A 147 -29.81 -7.53 4.46
CA PRO A 147 -30.59 -7.74 5.68
C PRO A 147 -32.05 -8.06 5.35
N ASP A 148 -32.72 -8.75 6.28
CA ASP A 148 -34.15 -9.01 6.19
C ASP A 148 -34.92 -7.74 6.52
N ARG A 149 -35.61 -7.18 5.53
CA ARG A 149 -36.49 -6.01 5.69
C ARG A 149 -37.97 -6.38 5.82
N PHE A 150 -38.32 -7.60 5.41
CA PHE A 150 -39.62 -8.19 5.64
C PHE A 150 -39.50 -9.26 6.73
N ILE A 151 -40.64 -9.78 7.19
CA ILE A 151 -40.72 -10.82 8.22
C ILE A 151 -39.87 -12.03 7.80
N ASP A 152 -38.71 -12.20 8.46
CA ASP A 152 -37.70 -13.22 8.22
C ASP A 152 -37.26 -13.41 6.76
N ARG A 153 -37.33 -12.36 5.92
CA ARG A 153 -36.88 -12.44 4.52
C ARG A 153 -36.44 -11.10 3.93
N SER A 154 -35.62 -11.17 2.90
CA SER A 154 -35.08 -10.01 2.18
C SER A 154 -36.10 -9.39 1.22
N LEU A 155 -36.78 -10.22 0.43
CA LEU A 155 -37.83 -9.83 -0.51
C LEU A 155 -39.03 -10.79 -0.42
N PRO A 156 -40.26 -10.33 -0.78
CA PRO A 156 -41.45 -11.18 -0.76
C PRO A 156 -41.39 -12.39 -1.71
N HIS A 157 -40.55 -12.32 -2.75
CA HIS A 157 -40.34 -13.39 -3.73
C HIS A 157 -39.62 -14.62 -3.17
N PHE A 158 -38.95 -14.49 -2.02
CA PHE A 158 -38.23 -15.58 -1.39
C PHE A 158 -39.03 -16.18 -0.22
N PRO A 159 -38.85 -17.48 0.06
CA PRO A 159 -39.45 -18.11 1.22
C PRO A 159 -38.91 -17.51 2.51
N THR A 160 -39.70 -17.60 3.58
CA THR A 160 -39.31 -17.13 4.90
C THR A 160 -38.10 -17.91 5.42
N LYS A 161 -37.24 -17.23 6.18
CA LYS A 161 -35.98 -17.76 6.75
C LYS A 161 -34.96 -18.27 5.73
N SER A 162 -35.13 -17.91 4.46
CA SER A 162 -34.19 -18.28 3.39
C SER A 162 -32.83 -17.62 3.58
N LYS A 163 -31.77 -18.44 3.64
CA LYS A 163 -30.36 -17.99 3.75
C LYS A 163 -29.53 -18.27 2.49
N PHE A 164 -30.17 -18.73 1.43
CA PHE A 164 -29.52 -19.05 0.15
C PHE A 164 -28.79 -17.82 -0.41
N PRO A 165 -27.68 -18.00 -1.14
CA PRO A 165 -26.92 -16.90 -1.73
C PRO A 165 -27.77 -15.93 -2.57
N THR A 166 -28.66 -16.47 -3.42
CA THR A 166 -29.56 -15.70 -4.29
C THR A 166 -30.55 -14.82 -3.51
N ALA A 167 -31.10 -15.35 -2.41
CA ALA A 167 -32.00 -14.61 -1.54
C ALA A 167 -31.29 -13.51 -0.73
N LYS A 168 -29.97 -13.60 -0.57
CA LYS A 168 -29.15 -12.70 0.25
C LYS A 168 -28.22 -11.80 -0.56
N GLY A 169 -28.51 -11.59 -1.85
CA GLY A 169 -27.85 -10.59 -2.67
C GLY A 169 -26.60 -11.05 -3.42
N PHE A 170 -26.42 -12.35 -3.62
CA PHE A 170 -25.43 -12.85 -4.57
C PHE A 170 -25.94 -12.70 -6.00
N VAL A 171 -25.15 -12.06 -6.86
CA VAL A 171 -25.47 -11.83 -8.28
C VAL A 171 -24.58 -12.73 -9.14
N ALA A 172 -25.20 -13.73 -9.75
CA ALA A 172 -24.50 -14.74 -10.56
C ALA A 172 -24.28 -14.28 -12.01
N HIS A 173 -25.19 -13.44 -12.52
CA HIS A 173 -25.10 -12.88 -13.87
C HIS A 173 -24.02 -11.81 -13.96
N SER A 174 -23.46 -11.65 -15.15
CA SER A 174 -22.55 -10.54 -15.48
C SER A 174 -23.35 -9.33 -16.00
N PHE A 175 -22.70 -8.19 -16.18
CA PHE A 175 -23.36 -7.06 -16.86
C PHE A 175 -23.66 -7.33 -18.34
N PHE A 176 -22.87 -8.21 -18.97
CA PHE A 176 -23.13 -8.67 -20.33
C PHE A 176 -24.38 -9.56 -20.41
N ASP A 177 -24.52 -10.52 -19.49
CA ASP A 177 -25.67 -11.45 -19.45
C ASP A 177 -26.99 -10.71 -19.14
N GLY A 178 -26.90 -9.62 -18.39
CA GLY A 178 -28.05 -8.88 -17.86
C GLY A 178 -28.49 -9.43 -16.49
N LEU A 179 -29.01 -8.53 -15.65
CA LEU A 179 -29.40 -8.87 -14.28
C LEU A 179 -30.89 -9.24 -14.19
N SER A 180 -31.21 -10.24 -13.40
CA SER A 180 -32.60 -10.51 -13.03
C SER A 180 -33.17 -9.40 -12.15
N ALA A 181 -34.50 -9.28 -12.04
CA ALA A 181 -35.14 -8.21 -11.27
C ALA A 181 -34.72 -8.19 -9.79
N THR A 182 -34.55 -9.36 -9.16
CA THR A 182 -34.10 -9.47 -7.76
C THR A 182 -32.63 -9.09 -7.60
N GLU A 183 -31.77 -9.56 -8.51
CA GLU A 183 -30.35 -9.19 -8.53
C GLU A 183 -30.14 -7.70 -8.78
N PHE A 184 -30.89 -7.12 -9.73
CA PHE A 184 -30.87 -5.68 -10.02
C PHE A 184 -31.23 -4.86 -8.78
N PHE A 185 -32.24 -5.29 -8.01
CA PHE A 185 -32.63 -4.63 -6.76
C PHE A 185 -31.51 -4.71 -5.70
N PHE A 186 -30.87 -5.86 -5.53
CA PHE A 186 -29.75 -5.99 -4.59
C PHE A 186 -28.52 -5.19 -5.03
N HIS A 187 -28.23 -5.16 -6.34
CA HIS A 187 -27.15 -4.36 -6.91
C HIS A 187 -27.37 -2.86 -6.70
N THR A 188 -28.59 -2.36 -6.95
CA THR A 188 -28.95 -0.96 -6.67
C THR A 188 -28.91 -0.63 -5.18
N MET A 189 -29.25 -1.58 -4.31
CA MET A 189 -29.11 -1.39 -2.86
C MET A 189 -27.66 -1.17 -2.43
N GLY A 190 -26.73 -1.98 -2.95
CA GLY A 190 -25.28 -1.82 -2.73
C GLY A 190 -24.74 -0.52 -3.33
N GLY A 191 -25.13 -0.20 -4.57
CA GLY A 191 -24.73 1.04 -5.24
C GLY A 191 -25.18 2.31 -4.51
N ARG A 192 -26.42 2.30 -3.98
CA ARG A 192 -26.96 3.42 -3.20
C ARG A 192 -26.18 3.67 -1.90
N GLU A 193 -25.69 2.62 -1.23
CA GLU A 193 -24.85 2.81 -0.05
C GLU A 193 -23.60 3.61 -0.40
N GLY A 194 -22.89 3.27 -1.48
CA GLY A 194 -21.68 4.00 -1.91
C GLY A 194 -21.94 5.47 -2.28
N LEU A 195 -23.07 5.75 -2.94
CA LEU A 195 -23.48 7.12 -3.27
C LEU A 195 -23.78 7.95 -2.03
N VAL A 196 -24.51 7.38 -1.06
CA VAL A 196 -24.80 8.04 0.21
C VAL A 196 -23.52 8.23 1.03
N ASP A 197 -22.63 7.24 1.04
CA ASP A 197 -21.34 7.31 1.74
C ASP A 197 -20.51 8.49 1.23
N THR A 198 -20.54 8.75 -0.08
CA THR A 198 -19.86 9.89 -0.71
C THR A 198 -20.44 11.21 -0.25
N ALA A 199 -21.77 11.35 -0.22
CA ALA A 199 -22.44 12.58 0.20
C ALA A 199 -22.20 12.90 1.69
N VAL A 200 -22.22 11.89 2.57
CA VAL A 200 -22.01 12.08 4.01
C VAL A 200 -20.54 12.39 4.33
N LYS A 201 -19.59 11.72 3.66
CA LYS A 201 -18.14 11.93 3.87
C LYS A 201 -17.70 13.37 3.69
N THR A 202 -18.18 14.04 2.65
CA THR A 202 -17.69 15.37 2.27
C THR A 202 -17.87 16.37 3.41
N ALA A 203 -19.01 16.32 4.11
CA ALA A 203 -19.29 17.21 5.23
C ALA A 203 -18.38 16.93 6.45
N ASP A 204 -18.27 15.65 6.86
CA ASP A 204 -17.46 15.27 8.03
C ASP A 204 -15.96 15.51 7.81
N THR A 205 -15.45 15.13 6.64
CA THR A 205 -14.02 15.27 6.29
C THR A 205 -13.63 16.72 6.08
N GLY A 206 -14.49 17.53 5.46
CA GLY A 206 -14.28 18.97 5.30
C GLY A 206 -14.23 19.70 6.65
N TYR A 207 -15.14 19.39 7.56
CA TYR A 207 -15.12 19.96 8.91
C TYR A 207 -13.86 19.56 9.68
N MET A 208 -13.45 18.30 9.59
CA MET A 208 -12.21 17.80 10.20
C MET A 208 -10.98 18.52 9.64
N SER A 209 -10.86 18.64 8.32
CA SER A 209 -9.74 19.34 7.67
C SER A 209 -9.67 20.81 8.09
N ARG A 210 -10.81 21.51 8.14
CA ARG A 210 -10.87 22.90 8.62
C ARG A 210 -10.37 23.04 10.06
N ARG A 211 -10.75 22.10 10.94
CA ARG A 211 -10.31 22.12 12.35
C ARG A 211 -8.83 21.87 12.50
N LEU A 212 -8.27 20.93 11.74
CA LEU A 212 -6.83 20.67 11.70
C LEU A 212 -6.07 21.91 11.22
N MET A 213 -6.55 22.56 10.15
CA MET A 213 -5.94 23.78 9.64
C MET A 213 -5.91 24.87 10.72
N LYS A 214 -7.04 25.12 11.39
CA LYS A 214 -7.11 26.12 12.46
C LYS A 214 -6.25 25.80 13.69
N ALA A 215 -5.98 24.54 13.97
CA ALA A 215 -5.12 24.16 15.09
C ALA A 215 -3.62 24.28 14.77
N LEU A 216 -3.26 24.20 13.48
CA LEU A 216 -1.86 24.08 13.05
C LEU A 216 -1.38 25.27 12.21
N GLU A 217 -2.25 26.20 11.79
CA GLU A 217 -1.88 27.31 10.89
C GLU A 217 -0.73 28.20 11.41
N ASP A 218 -0.58 28.29 12.73
CA ASP A 218 0.45 29.10 13.39
C ASP A 218 1.83 28.43 13.47
N LEU A 219 1.97 27.16 13.10
CA LEU A 219 3.23 26.43 13.23
C LEU A 219 4.15 26.68 12.04
N ALA A 220 5.33 27.22 12.34
CA ALA A 220 6.39 27.48 11.37
C ALA A 220 7.76 27.09 11.91
N VAL A 221 8.70 26.84 11.00
CA VAL A 221 10.11 26.56 11.32
C VAL A 221 10.87 27.88 11.40
N TYR A 222 11.63 28.08 12.46
CA TYR A 222 12.46 29.26 12.66
C TYR A 222 13.90 29.03 12.18
N TYR A 223 14.70 30.09 12.09
CA TYR A 223 16.08 30.04 11.61
C TYR A 223 17.03 29.22 12.48
N ASP A 224 16.66 28.97 13.73
CA ASP A 224 17.36 28.08 14.64
C ASP A 224 16.98 26.59 14.44
N ASN A 225 16.23 26.27 13.38
CA ASN A 225 15.67 24.96 13.05
C ASN A 225 14.62 24.43 14.05
N THR A 226 14.15 25.26 14.97
CA THR A 226 13.06 24.89 15.89
C THR A 226 11.70 25.15 15.26
N VAL A 227 10.70 24.36 15.64
CA VAL A 227 9.30 24.56 15.24
C VAL A 227 8.58 25.27 16.38
N ARG A 228 8.00 26.43 16.10
CA ARG A 228 7.30 27.23 17.12
C ARG A 228 5.91 27.63 16.66
N ASN A 229 5.05 27.92 17.64
CA ASN A 229 3.75 28.54 17.42
C ASN A 229 3.85 30.08 17.38
N ALA A 230 2.71 30.75 17.15
CA ALA A 230 2.62 32.21 17.15
C ALA A 230 3.01 32.87 18.48
N SER A 231 2.89 32.16 19.61
CA SER A 231 3.33 32.60 20.94
C SER A 231 4.81 32.33 21.23
N ALA A 232 5.60 31.96 20.21
CA ALA A 232 7.02 31.59 20.31
C ALA A 232 7.32 30.40 21.24
N SER A 233 6.31 29.61 21.61
CA SER A 233 6.50 28.34 22.32
C SER A 233 7.04 27.28 21.36
N ILE A 234 8.10 26.60 21.77
CA ILE A 234 8.73 25.53 20.99
C ILE A 234 7.88 24.26 21.10
N ILE A 235 7.49 23.71 19.95
CA ILE A 235 6.75 22.44 19.84
C ILE A 235 7.71 21.29 19.54
N GLN A 236 8.68 21.51 18.65
CA GLN A 236 9.74 20.54 18.32
C GLN A 236 11.08 21.28 18.24
N PHE A 237 12.14 20.68 18.78
CA PHE A 237 13.50 21.22 18.66
C PHE A 237 14.07 21.08 17.26
N MET A 238 13.65 20.03 16.54
CA MET A 238 13.97 19.78 15.14
C MET A 238 12.71 19.23 14.47
N TYR A 239 12.36 19.77 13.31
CA TYR A 239 11.19 19.29 12.57
C TYR A 239 11.32 17.79 12.26
N GLY A 240 10.34 16.99 12.65
CA GLY A 240 10.33 15.55 12.34
C GLY A 240 11.48 14.74 12.95
N ASP A 241 12.23 15.31 13.91
CA ASP A 241 13.46 14.75 14.50
C ASP A 241 14.64 14.59 13.53
N ASP A 242 14.47 14.92 12.24
CA ASP A 242 15.51 14.84 11.21
C ASP A 242 15.79 16.18 10.50
N GLY A 243 14.89 17.15 10.59
CA GLY A 243 15.01 18.48 9.98
C GLY A 243 14.88 18.46 8.45
N MET A 244 14.32 17.40 7.89
CA MET A 244 14.29 17.16 6.44
C MET A 244 12.91 17.46 5.85
N ASP A 245 12.87 17.86 4.58
CA ASP A 245 11.64 18.14 3.85
C ASP A 245 10.98 16.84 3.34
N PRO A 246 9.74 16.50 3.78
CA PRO A 246 9.01 15.32 3.32
C PRO A 246 8.80 15.29 1.80
N SER A 247 8.70 16.46 1.15
CA SER A 247 8.46 16.57 -0.30
C SER A 247 9.66 16.10 -1.14
N GLN A 248 10.86 16.15 -0.58
CA GLN A 248 12.11 15.83 -1.28
C GLN A 248 12.65 14.41 -0.97
N MET A 249 11.89 13.62 -0.21
CA MET A 249 12.27 12.26 0.17
C MET A 249 12.27 11.30 -1.03
N GLU A 250 13.31 10.48 -1.18
CA GLU A 250 13.46 9.56 -2.32
C GLU A 250 13.01 8.12 -2.02
N GLU A 251 13.11 7.67 -0.77
CA GLU A 251 12.81 6.28 -0.39
C GLU A 251 11.42 6.15 0.24
N LYS A 252 10.73 5.04 -0.07
CA LYS A 252 9.40 4.72 0.49
C LYS A 252 9.33 4.64 2.02
N LYS A 253 10.48 4.42 2.68
CA LYS A 253 10.60 4.39 4.14
C LYS A 253 10.81 5.77 4.77
N GLY A 254 10.70 6.85 3.99
CA GLY A 254 10.96 8.21 4.46
C GLY A 254 12.45 8.53 4.62
N ARG A 255 13.34 7.81 3.91
CA ARG A 255 14.76 8.16 3.89
C ARG A 255 15.03 9.22 2.82
N PRO A 256 15.96 10.16 3.08
CA PRO A 256 16.22 11.25 2.17
C PRO A 256 16.85 10.79 0.86
N LEU A 257 17.67 9.74 0.85
CA LEU A 257 18.41 9.30 -0.35
C LEU A 257 18.22 7.81 -0.62
N ASN A 258 18.07 7.47 -1.90
CA ASN A 258 18.16 6.08 -2.35
C ASN A 258 19.56 5.79 -2.89
N PHE A 259 20.44 5.26 -2.04
CA PHE A 259 21.85 5.03 -2.38
C PHE A 259 22.02 4.10 -3.58
N SER A 260 21.24 3.01 -3.69
CA SER A 260 21.32 2.07 -4.80
C SER A 260 21.03 2.74 -6.15
N ARG A 261 19.96 3.55 -6.21
CA ARG A 261 19.60 4.30 -7.43
C ARG A 261 20.65 5.35 -7.78
N LEU A 262 21.13 6.09 -6.79
CA LEU A 262 22.17 7.11 -7.00
C LEU A 262 23.46 6.50 -7.50
N PHE A 263 23.86 5.36 -6.94
CA PHE A 263 25.04 4.64 -7.35
C PHE A 263 24.94 4.14 -8.79
N MET A 264 23.80 3.56 -9.20
CA MET A 264 23.54 3.19 -10.59
C MET A 264 23.64 4.40 -11.54
N LYS A 265 23.07 5.54 -11.13
CA LYS A 265 23.16 6.78 -11.91
C LYS A 265 24.61 7.24 -12.09
N VAL A 266 25.43 7.18 -11.05
CA VAL A 266 26.84 7.56 -11.12
C VAL A 266 27.62 6.61 -12.02
N LYS A 267 27.41 5.30 -11.91
CA LYS A 267 28.01 4.30 -12.82
C LYS A 267 27.66 4.57 -14.29
N ALA A 268 26.41 4.92 -14.58
CA ALA A 268 25.97 5.23 -15.94
C ALA A 268 26.50 6.57 -16.47
N THR A 269 26.59 7.60 -15.61
CA THR A 269 27.03 8.95 -16.00
C THR A 269 28.55 9.03 -16.18
N CYS A 270 29.30 8.27 -15.37
CA CYS A 270 30.75 8.23 -15.39
C CYS A 270 31.23 6.79 -15.64
N PRO A 271 31.24 6.29 -16.89
CA PRO A 271 31.71 4.95 -17.18
C PRO A 271 33.22 4.81 -16.90
N PRO A 272 33.70 3.61 -16.55
CA PRO A 272 35.11 3.34 -16.32
C PRO A 272 35.87 3.40 -17.66
N ARG A 273 36.45 4.56 -18.00
CA ARG A 273 37.22 4.76 -19.25
C ARG A 273 38.66 4.24 -19.10
N GLY A 274 38.82 2.95 -18.79
CA GLY A 274 40.13 2.32 -18.56
C GLY A 274 40.78 2.65 -17.21
N GLU A 275 40.02 3.23 -16.27
CA GLU A 275 40.49 3.42 -14.89
C GLU A 275 40.51 2.09 -14.15
N LYS A 276 41.59 1.82 -13.40
CA LYS A 276 41.70 0.64 -12.53
C LYS A 276 40.65 0.66 -11.44
N GLY A 277 40.15 -0.53 -11.09
CA GLY A 277 39.21 -0.74 -10.00
C GLY A 277 39.86 -0.53 -8.66
N LEU A 278 39.14 0.15 -7.76
CA LEU A 278 39.58 0.28 -6.39
C LEU A 278 39.52 -1.08 -5.67
N SER A 279 40.50 -1.32 -4.81
CA SER A 279 40.51 -2.38 -3.82
C SER A 279 39.65 -2.03 -2.60
N TYR A 280 39.32 -3.05 -1.80
CA TYR A 280 38.55 -2.89 -0.57
C TYR A 280 39.17 -1.84 0.36
N SER A 281 40.48 -1.93 0.59
CA SER A 281 41.21 -1.03 1.51
C SER A 281 41.17 0.42 1.02
N GLU A 282 41.40 0.64 -0.28
CA GLU A 282 41.35 1.98 -0.87
C GLU A 282 39.95 2.62 -0.79
N ILE A 283 38.89 1.82 -0.94
CA ILE A 283 37.52 2.30 -0.75
C ILE A 283 37.31 2.74 0.70
N CYS A 284 37.72 1.92 1.67
CA CYS A 284 37.60 2.26 3.09
C CYS A 284 38.38 3.53 3.43
N GLU A 285 39.59 3.68 2.91
CA GLU A 285 40.42 4.88 3.12
C GLU A 285 39.73 6.14 2.56
N ILE A 286 39.31 6.12 1.29
CA ILE A 286 38.65 7.27 0.65
C ILE A 286 37.35 7.64 1.37
N VAL A 287 36.59 6.65 1.83
CA VAL A 287 35.34 6.89 2.55
C VAL A 287 35.63 7.49 3.93
N ASN A 288 36.57 6.92 4.69
CA ASN A 288 36.93 7.43 6.01
C ASN A 288 37.54 8.84 5.93
N GLU A 289 38.37 9.10 4.93
CA GLU A 289 38.90 10.41 4.62
C GLU A 289 37.76 11.39 4.32
N ARG A 290 36.78 11.03 3.49
CA ARG A 290 35.68 11.95 3.18
C ARG A 290 34.73 12.18 4.37
N LEU A 291 34.55 11.17 5.21
CA LEU A 291 33.71 11.23 6.40
C LEU A 291 34.28 12.10 7.53
N SER A 292 35.59 12.42 7.50
CA SER A 292 36.24 13.26 8.51
C SER A 292 36.11 14.77 8.22
N TYR A 293 35.60 15.16 7.04
CA TYR A 293 35.41 16.56 6.69
C TYR A 293 34.31 17.22 7.53
N HIS A 294 34.48 18.53 7.81
CA HIS A 294 33.57 19.32 8.63
C HIS A 294 32.12 19.33 8.13
N ASP A 295 31.89 19.28 6.81
CA ASP A 295 30.55 19.21 6.19
C ASP A 295 29.75 17.96 6.62
N MET A 296 30.45 16.92 7.10
CA MET A 296 29.87 15.65 7.56
C MET A 296 29.72 15.58 9.08
N SER A 297 30.07 16.66 9.81
CA SER A 297 29.83 16.77 11.24
C SER A 297 28.37 17.15 11.54
N PRO A 298 27.86 16.88 12.76
CA PRO A 298 26.54 17.36 13.18
C PRO A 298 26.41 18.88 13.07
N GLU A 299 27.49 19.61 13.33
CA GLU A 299 27.59 21.08 13.21
C GLU A 299 27.59 21.53 11.73
N GLY A 300 28.15 20.72 10.84
CA GLY A 300 28.09 20.88 9.38
C GLY A 300 26.73 20.53 8.76
N GLY A 301 25.78 20.01 9.56
CA GLY A 301 24.41 19.74 9.13
C GLY A 301 24.17 18.36 8.52
N CYS A 302 25.03 17.37 8.80
CA CYS A 302 24.78 15.96 8.52
C CYS A 302 24.49 15.19 9.81
N SER A 303 23.39 14.41 9.84
CA SER A 303 23.07 13.61 11.03
C SER A 303 24.02 12.41 11.19
N GLU A 304 24.29 12.03 12.45
CA GLU A 304 25.09 10.84 12.76
C GLU A 304 24.48 9.56 12.16
N ALA A 305 23.15 9.48 12.14
CA ALA A 305 22.40 8.38 11.52
C ALA A 305 22.65 8.30 10.01
N PHE A 306 22.74 9.45 9.32
CA PHE A 306 23.06 9.49 7.90
C PHE A 306 24.48 9.01 7.63
N ARG A 307 25.45 9.47 8.43
CA ARG A 307 26.85 9.03 8.36
C ARG A 307 26.95 7.52 8.54
N ALA A 308 26.31 6.98 9.57
CA ALA A 308 26.27 5.54 9.84
C ALA A 308 25.63 4.76 8.68
N SER A 309 24.51 5.26 8.13
CA SER A 309 23.84 4.61 7.00
C SER A 309 24.67 4.63 5.72
N LEU A 310 25.40 5.72 5.46
CA LEU A 310 26.28 5.84 4.30
C LEU A 310 27.48 4.88 4.44
N SER A 311 28.09 4.83 5.63
CA SER A 311 29.17 3.88 5.89
C SER A 311 28.70 2.43 5.80
N ASP A 312 27.50 2.14 6.31
CA ASP A 312 26.91 0.80 6.25
C ASP A 312 26.69 0.36 4.79
N PHE A 313 26.15 1.24 3.95
CA PHE A 313 25.96 0.96 2.53
C PHE A 313 27.29 0.74 1.80
N LEU A 314 28.28 1.60 2.03
CA LEU A 314 29.57 1.53 1.33
C LEU A 314 30.41 0.33 1.79
N ILE A 315 30.45 0.06 3.09
CA ILE A 315 31.29 -1.00 3.67
C ILE A 315 30.58 -2.36 3.55
N LYS A 316 29.33 -2.48 4.00
CA LYS A 316 28.64 -3.78 4.01
C LYS A 316 28.10 -4.18 2.66
N ASN A 317 27.50 -3.27 1.88
CA ASN A 317 26.91 -3.68 0.59
C ASN A 317 27.94 -3.68 -0.53
N LEU A 318 28.73 -2.62 -0.70
CA LEU A 318 29.65 -2.54 -1.85
C LEU A 318 30.95 -3.29 -1.60
N ALA A 319 31.57 -3.08 -0.43
CA ALA A 319 32.88 -3.65 -0.16
C ALA A 319 32.82 -5.16 0.13
N GLU A 320 31.78 -5.68 0.82
CA GLU A 320 31.60 -7.14 0.94
C GLU A 320 31.24 -7.81 -0.39
N THR A 321 30.43 -7.17 -1.24
CA THR A 321 30.10 -7.75 -2.55
C THR A 321 31.34 -7.84 -3.43
N LEU A 322 32.19 -6.80 -3.41
CA LEU A 322 33.50 -6.83 -4.06
C LEU A 322 34.40 -7.92 -3.51
N LYS A 323 34.43 -8.11 -2.18
CA LYS A 323 35.22 -9.16 -1.54
C LYS A 323 34.74 -10.56 -1.95
N ARG A 324 33.44 -10.85 -1.85
CA ARG A 324 32.84 -12.14 -2.25
C ARG A 324 33.06 -12.43 -3.72
N LEU A 325 32.98 -11.43 -4.59
CA LEU A 325 33.22 -11.61 -6.02
C LEU A 325 34.70 -11.86 -6.33
N ARG A 326 35.63 -11.19 -5.63
CA ARG A 326 37.06 -11.48 -5.75
C ARG A 326 37.43 -12.87 -5.25
N GLU A 327 36.80 -13.32 -4.15
CA GLU A 327 36.93 -14.68 -3.63
C GLU A 327 36.36 -15.71 -4.61
N ALA A 328 35.17 -15.48 -5.17
CA ALA A 328 34.54 -16.36 -6.15
C ALA A 328 35.31 -16.45 -7.48
N LEU A 329 35.99 -15.38 -7.89
CA LEU A 329 36.85 -15.34 -9.08
C LEU A 329 38.27 -15.83 -8.81
N LEU A 330 38.58 -16.32 -7.60
CA LEU A 330 39.90 -16.83 -7.19
C LEU A 330 41.07 -15.85 -7.45
N LEU A 331 40.79 -14.55 -7.48
CA LEU A 331 41.77 -13.48 -7.74
C LEU A 331 42.81 -13.29 -6.61
N GLY A 332 42.70 -14.08 -5.53
CA GLY A 332 43.65 -14.11 -4.41
C GLY A 332 44.68 -15.24 -4.47
N GLY A 333 44.57 -16.19 -5.41
CA GLY A 333 45.54 -17.28 -5.59
C GLY A 333 46.56 -16.99 -6.69
N GLU A 334 47.82 -17.39 -6.50
CA GLU A 334 48.95 -17.21 -7.45
C GLU A 334 48.85 -18.06 -8.74
N GLN A 335 47.65 -18.51 -9.14
CA GLN A 335 47.48 -19.55 -10.16
C GLN A 335 47.23 -19.05 -11.60
N TYR A 336 47.13 -17.74 -11.83
CA TYR A 336 46.83 -17.19 -13.16
C TYR A 336 47.97 -16.32 -13.73
N ALA A 337 48.39 -16.63 -14.95
CA ALA A 337 49.34 -15.85 -15.73
C ALA A 337 48.76 -14.46 -16.09
N GLY A 338 49.64 -13.46 -16.23
CA GLY A 338 49.28 -12.03 -16.24
C GLY A 338 48.18 -11.58 -17.21
N GLY A 339 47.99 -12.25 -18.35
CA GLY A 339 46.93 -11.92 -19.32
C GLY A 339 45.51 -12.32 -18.87
N ASP A 340 45.36 -13.49 -18.24
CA ASP A 340 44.07 -13.97 -17.73
C ASP A 340 43.64 -13.21 -16.48
N ARG A 341 44.61 -12.77 -15.68
CA ARG A 341 44.37 -11.95 -14.48
C ARG A 341 43.82 -10.57 -14.85
N GLU A 342 44.38 -9.92 -15.86
CA GLU A 342 43.90 -8.60 -16.32
C GLU A 342 42.48 -8.71 -16.93
N TYR A 343 42.19 -9.80 -17.64
CA TYR A 343 40.84 -10.08 -18.13
C TYR A 343 39.84 -10.33 -16.99
N LEU A 344 40.19 -11.15 -16.00
CA LEU A 344 39.34 -11.42 -14.83
C LEU A 344 39.14 -10.17 -13.96
N GLU A 345 40.16 -9.31 -13.83
CA GLU A 345 40.03 -8.01 -13.16
C GLU A 345 39.10 -7.07 -13.91
N ASN A 346 39.15 -7.05 -15.25
CA ASN A 346 38.21 -6.30 -16.09
C ASN A 346 36.77 -6.84 -15.97
N VAL A 347 36.59 -8.16 -15.88
CA VAL A 347 35.28 -8.79 -15.64
C VAL A 347 34.75 -8.43 -14.25
N ALA A 348 35.58 -8.53 -13.21
CA ALA A 348 35.23 -8.12 -11.85
C ALA A 348 34.84 -6.62 -11.79
N LEU A 349 35.57 -5.79 -12.55
CA LEU A 349 35.32 -4.37 -12.71
C LEU A 349 33.95 -4.08 -13.33
N ASN A 350 33.60 -4.79 -14.41
CA ASN A 350 32.33 -4.61 -15.09
C ASN A 350 31.14 -5.07 -14.25
N ILE A 351 31.29 -6.13 -13.46
CA ILE A 351 30.22 -6.69 -12.62
C ILE A 351 29.98 -5.81 -11.39
N SER A 352 31.04 -5.47 -10.66
CA SER A 352 30.92 -4.85 -9.32
C SER A 352 31.91 -3.73 -9.06
N GLY A 353 32.92 -3.56 -9.91
CA GLY A 353 33.96 -2.56 -9.75
C GLY A 353 33.45 -1.13 -9.60
N ILE A 354 34.30 -0.36 -8.92
CA ILE A 354 34.11 1.07 -8.67
C ILE A 354 35.43 1.74 -8.96
N THR A 355 35.39 2.81 -9.75
CA THR A 355 36.58 3.66 -9.96
C THR A 355 36.65 4.76 -8.91
N LYS A 356 37.85 5.30 -8.69
CA LYS A 356 38.07 6.42 -7.77
C LYS A 356 37.16 7.61 -8.06
N LYS A 357 37.04 7.96 -9.35
CA LYS A 357 36.21 9.07 -9.81
C LYS A 357 34.73 8.82 -9.54
N GLN A 358 34.24 7.60 -9.81
CA GLN A 358 32.86 7.23 -9.52
C GLN A 358 32.55 7.33 -8.02
N LEU A 359 33.44 6.85 -7.16
CA LEU A 359 33.25 6.92 -5.71
C LEU A 359 33.22 8.37 -5.21
N GLN A 360 34.14 9.22 -5.68
CA GLN A 360 34.16 10.65 -5.32
C GLN A 360 32.92 11.40 -5.79
N VAL A 361 32.50 11.18 -7.04
CA VAL A 361 31.27 11.77 -7.58
C VAL A 361 30.04 11.29 -6.81
N PHE A 362 29.99 10.00 -6.45
CA PHE A 362 28.90 9.45 -5.64
C PHE A 362 28.81 10.09 -4.25
N LEU A 363 29.94 10.19 -3.54
CA LEU A 363 29.99 10.80 -2.20
C LEU A 363 29.57 12.27 -2.26
N ASN A 364 30.14 13.05 -3.17
CA ASN A 364 29.79 14.47 -3.33
C ASN A 364 28.32 14.66 -3.74
N MET A 365 27.79 13.79 -4.60
CA MET A 365 26.38 13.81 -4.98
C MET A 365 25.46 13.50 -3.80
N CYS A 366 25.81 12.51 -2.97
CA CYS A 366 25.02 12.17 -1.78
C CYS A 366 24.98 13.34 -0.80
N ILE A 367 26.14 13.95 -0.50
CA ILE A 367 26.24 15.08 0.43
C ILE A 367 25.46 16.28 -0.08
N SER A 368 25.72 16.68 -1.34
CA SER A 368 25.02 17.81 -1.96
C SER A 368 23.50 17.61 -1.97
N ARG A 369 23.02 16.42 -2.34
CA ARG A 369 21.59 16.11 -2.32
C ARG A 369 21.02 16.04 -0.92
N TYR A 370 21.78 15.60 0.07
CA TYR A 370 21.31 15.56 1.46
C TYR A 370 21.06 16.97 1.99
N HIS A 371 22.01 17.90 1.82
CA HIS A 371 21.83 19.28 2.27
C HIS A 371 20.69 20.01 1.56
N LEU A 372 20.49 19.75 0.26
CA LEU A 372 19.36 20.32 -0.51
C LEU A 372 17.98 19.83 -0.04
N LYS A 373 17.91 18.76 0.74
CA LYS A 373 16.66 18.17 1.25
C LYS A 373 16.32 18.63 2.67
N ARG A 374 17.15 19.48 3.27
CA ARG A 374 16.84 20.10 4.56
C ARG A 374 15.65 21.02 4.39
N LEU A 375 14.80 21.05 5.41
CA LEU A 375 13.64 21.92 5.39
C LEU A 375 14.07 23.39 5.48
N GLU A 376 13.49 24.23 4.63
CA GLU A 376 13.78 25.66 4.63
C GLU A 376 13.13 26.35 5.83
N SER A 377 13.90 27.18 6.54
CA SER A 377 13.38 28.04 7.62
C SER A 377 12.33 29.01 7.06
N GLY A 378 11.29 29.28 7.84
CA GLY A 378 10.12 30.07 7.44
C GLY A 378 8.99 29.26 6.80
N THR A 379 9.20 27.95 6.56
CA THR A 379 8.15 27.09 6.02
C THR A 379 6.99 26.91 7.00
N ALA A 380 5.76 27.15 6.53
CA ALA A 380 4.52 26.96 7.27
C ALA A 380 4.14 25.46 7.36
N ILE A 381 4.93 24.70 8.11
CA ILE A 381 4.79 23.25 8.26
C ILE A 381 3.44 22.81 8.79
N GLY A 382 2.80 23.65 9.61
CA GLY A 382 1.53 23.27 10.23
C GLY A 382 0.38 23.24 9.25
N ALA A 383 0.33 24.21 8.32
CA ALA A 383 -0.65 24.21 7.24
C ALA A 383 -0.45 23.02 6.29
N ILE A 384 0.81 22.73 5.92
CA ILE A 384 1.17 21.57 5.08
C ILE A 384 0.74 20.27 5.79
N GLY A 385 1.12 20.10 7.06
CA GLY A 385 0.77 18.91 7.85
C GLY A 385 -0.75 18.74 8.02
N ALA A 386 -1.48 19.82 8.28
CA ALA A 386 -2.94 19.80 8.39
C ALA A 386 -3.60 19.29 7.11
N GLN A 387 -3.14 19.78 5.95
CA GLN A 387 -3.66 19.36 4.65
C GLN A 387 -3.27 17.91 4.34
N SER A 388 -2.02 17.51 4.59
CA SER A 388 -1.55 16.14 4.36
C SER A 388 -2.25 15.09 5.22
N ILE A 389 -2.76 15.45 6.40
CA ILE A 389 -3.59 14.57 7.23
C ILE A 389 -5.07 14.60 6.78
N GLY A 390 -5.58 15.79 6.41
CA GLY A 390 -6.96 15.99 6.03
C GLY A 390 -7.36 15.37 4.69
N GLU A 391 -6.50 15.47 3.68
CA GLU A 391 -6.78 15.02 2.31
C GLU A 391 -6.98 13.50 2.21
N PRO A 392 -6.11 12.63 2.78
CA PRO A 392 -6.37 11.18 2.83
C PRO A 392 -7.68 10.82 3.54
N GLY A 393 -8.13 11.66 4.48
CA GLY A 393 -9.43 11.54 5.14
C GLY A 393 -10.61 11.49 4.16
N THR A 394 -10.50 12.20 3.03
CA THR A 394 -11.54 12.21 1.98
C THR A 394 -11.56 10.92 1.15
N GLN A 395 -10.41 10.25 1.04
CA GLN A 395 -10.24 9.01 0.29
C GLN A 395 -10.54 7.76 1.13
N MET A 396 -10.39 7.85 2.46
CA MET A 396 -10.75 6.78 3.36
C MET A 396 -12.27 6.51 3.32
N THR A 397 -12.64 5.24 3.19
CA THR A 397 -14.04 4.86 3.32
C THR A 397 -14.51 5.09 4.76
N LEU A 398 -15.79 5.48 4.95
CA LEU A 398 -16.38 5.62 6.30
C LEU A 398 -16.37 4.27 7.03
N LYS A 399 -16.29 3.18 6.24
CA LYS A 399 -16.31 1.81 6.69
C LYS A 399 -15.28 1.01 5.88
N THR A 400 -14.12 0.73 6.47
CA THR A 400 -13.32 -0.42 6.04
C THR A 400 -13.71 -1.58 6.95
N PHE A 401 -14.62 -2.44 6.49
CA PHE A 401 -14.83 -3.74 7.12
C PHE A 401 -13.66 -4.66 6.74
N HIS A 402 -12.50 -4.39 7.31
CA HIS A 402 -11.47 -5.41 7.42
C HIS A 402 -11.72 -6.12 8.73
N PHE A 403 -12.37 -7.28 8.66
CA PHE A 403 -12.19 -8.29 9.69
C PHE A 403 -10.69 -8.58 9.69
N ALA A 404 -9.99 -8.16 10.73
CA ALA A 404 -8.53 -8.30 10.84
C ALA A 404 -8.15 -9.77 11.07
N GLY A 405 -8.42 -10.63 10.08
CA GLY A 405 -8.26 -12.08 10.16
C GLY A 405 -9.13 -12.79 11.21
N VAL A 406 -9.94 -12.06 11.99
CA VAL A 406 -10.79 -12.57 13.06
C VAL A 406 -12.23 -12.12 12.81
N ALA A 407 -13.13 -13.08 12.57
CA ALA A 407 -14.50 -12.84 12.11
C ALA A 407 -15.40 -12.06 13.10
N SER A 408 -14.97 -11.86 14.36
CA SER A 408 -15.80 -11.31 15.44
C SER A 408 -15.52 -9.86 15.83
N MET A 409 -14.38 -9.28 15.43
CA MET A 409 -13.96 -7.96 15.94
C MET A 409 -14.15 -6.86 14.88
N ASN A 410 -15.25 -6.12 15.00
CA ASN A 410 -15.47 -4.88 14.25
C ASN A 410 -14.62 -3.77 14.88
N VAL A 411 -13.47 -3.45 14.29
CA VAL A 411 -12.66 -2.30 14.71
C VAL A 411 -13.15 -1.04 14.00
N THR A 412 -13.37 0.06 14.72
CA THR A 412 -13.62 1.35 14.06
C THR A 412 -12.36 1.78 13.31
N LEU A 413 -12.45 1.85 11.98
CA LEU A 413 -11.39 2.29 11.08
C LEU A 413 -11.87 3.48 10.24
N GLY A 414 -10.94 4.14 9.55
CA GLY A 414 -11.25 5.27 8.66
C GLY A 414 -11.54 6.57 9.41
N VAL A 415 -12.40 7.42 8.81
CA VAL A 415 -12.72 8.77 9.31
C VAL A 415 -13.25 8.80 10.75
N PRO A 416 -14.16 7.88 11.18
CA PRO A 416 -14.64 7.87 12.56
C PRO A 416 -13.51 7.71 13.58
N ARG A 417 -12.51 6.87 13.28
CA ARG A 417 -11.38 6.63 14.17
C ARG A 417 -10.47 7.85 14.28
N ILE A 418 -10.21 8.52 13.16
CA ILE A 418 -9.43 9.74 13.13
C ILE A 418 -10.13 10.85 13.92
N LYS A 419 -11.46 10.95 13.80
CA LYS A 419 -12.29 11.87 14.58
C LYS A 419 -12.18 11.60 16.08
N GLU A 420 -12.20 10.34 16.52
CA GLU A 420 -11.97 9.98 17.93
C GLU A 420 -10.60 10.42 18.44
N ILE A 421 -9.53 10.19 17.65
CA ILE A 421 -8.15 10.53 18.00
C ILE A 421 -7.96 12.04 18.09
N ILE A 422 -8.36 12.80 17.06
CA ILE A 422 -8.20 14.26 17.01
C ILE A 422 -9.02 14.95 18.12
N ASN A 423 -10.21 14.43 18.43
CA ASN A 423 -11.04 15.01 19.49
C ASN A 423 -10.58 14.62 20.90
N SER A 424 -9.62 13.70 21.04
CA SER A 424 -9.23 13.12 22.32
C SER A 424 -10.47 12.68 23.13
N ALA A 425 -11.34 11.90 22.47
CA ALA A 425 -12.63 11.52 23.03
C ALA A 425 -12.43 10.61 24.27
N LYS A 426 -13.05 10.97 25.40
CA LYS A 426 -12.98 10.17 26.65
C LYS A 426 -13.63 8.80 26.52
N LYS A 427 -14.67 8.68 25.69
CA LYS A 427 -15.39 7.43 25.42
C LYS A 427 -15.19 7.09 23.94
N ILE A 428 -14.59 5.95 23.66
CA ILE A 428 -14.36 5.43 22.31
C ILE A 428 -15.22 4.18 22.08
N ASN A 429 -15.66 3.96 20.84
CA ASN A 429 -16.64 2.90 20.54
C ASN A 429 -16.07 1.48 20.70
N THR A 430 -14.80 1.27 20.38
CA THR A 430 -14.15 -0.06 20.44
C THR A 430 -12.75 0.02 21.07
N PRO A 431 -12.63 0.13 22.40
CA PRO A 431 -11.34 0.08 23.08
C PRO A 431 -10.76 -1.34 23.03
N ILE A 432 -9.54 -1.48 22.51
CA ILE A 432 -8.84 -2.76 22.43
C ILE A 432 -7.51 -2.65 23.18
N ILE A 433 -7.25 -3.63 24.05
CA ILE A 433 -5.98 -3.76 24.78
C ILE A 433 -5.25 -4.99 24.25
N ILE A 434 -4.08 -4.79 23.67
CA ILE A 434 -3.20 -5.88 23.23
C ILE A 434 -2.24 -6.20 24.38
N ALA A 435 -2.56 -7.24 25.14
CA ALA A 435 -1.71 -7.74 26.22
C ALA A 435 -0.78 -8.85 25.72
N LYS A 436 0.53 -8.65 25.81
CA LYS A 436 1.52 -9.68 25.49
C LYS A 436 1.64 -10.65 26.66
N LEU A 437 1.55 -11.94 26.38
CA LEU A 437 1.76 -13.00 27.37
C LEU A 437 3.26 -13.27 27.54
N LEU A 438 3.71 -13.45 28.79
CA LEU A 438 5.10 -13.84 29.09
C LEU A 438 5.44 -15.24 28.54
N SER A 439 4.49 -16.17 28.64
CA SER A 439 4.60 -17.51 28.06
C SER A 439 3.60 -17.64 26.90
N ALA A 440 4.05 -17.31 25.69
CA ALA A 440 3.20 -17.37 24.49
C ALA A 440 2.96 -18.81 23.99
N ALA A 441 3.82 -19.76 24.36
CA ALA A 441 3.77 -21.14 23.86
C ALA A 441 2.71 -22.01 24.56
N ASN A 442 2.30 -21.65 25.78
CA ASN A 442 1.38 -22.48 26.57
C ASN A 442 -0.08 -22.01 26.42
N LEU A 443 -0.86 -22.75 25.63
CA LEU A 443 -2.28 -22.48 25.37
C LEU A 443 -3.14 -22.57 26.64
N THR A 444 -2.81 -23.47 27.56
CA THR A 444 -3.52 -23.63 28.83
C THR A 444 -3.32 -22.40 29.71
N ALA A 445 -2.09 -21.90 29.79
CA ALA A 445 -1.78 -20.66 30.51
C ALA A 445 -2.51 -19.45 29.89
N ALA A 446 -2.56 -19.37 28.56
CA ALA A 446 -3.30 -18.32 27.86
C ALA A 446 -4.81 -18.35 28.19
N ARG A 447 -5.42 -19.55 28.24
CA ARG A 447 -6.82 -19.72 28.64
C ARG A 447 -7.06 -19.32 30.10
N MET A 448 -6.18 -19.68 31.02
CA MET A 448 -6.29 -19.29 32.43
C MET A 448 -6.22 -17.77 32.60
N ILE A 449 -5.28 -17.11 31.92
CA ILE A 449 -5.14 -15.65 31.98
C ILE A 449 -6.36 -14.97 31.36
N LYS A 450 -6.84 -15.46 30.22
CA LYS A 450 -8.09 -14.97 29.61
C LYS A 450 -9.25 -15.06 30.59
N ALA A 451 -9.45 -16.21 31.22
CA ALA A 451 -10.56 -16.43 32.17
C ALA A 451 -10.47 -15.54 33.42
N ARG A 452 -9.28 -15.10 33.84
CA ARG A 452 -9.11 -14.17 34.97
C ARG A 452 -9.47 -12.72 34.62
N ILE A 453 -9.36 -12.34 33.35
CA ILE A 453 -9.59 -10.97 32.88
C ILE A 453 -11.02 -10.80 32.35
N GLU A 454 -11.56 -11.85 31.74
CA GLU A 454 -12.93 -11.88 31.21
C GLU A 454 -13.94 -11.72 32.36
N LYS A 455 -14.79 -10.70 32.28
CA LYS A 455 -15.82 -10.46 33.28
C LYS A 455 -16.87 -11.56 33.20
N THR A 456 -16.89 -12.43 34.19
CA THR A 456 -17.93 -13.45 34.36
C THR A 456 -18.98 -12.96 35.36
N LEU A 457 -20.25 -13.11 35.00
CA LEU A 457 -21.38 -12.82 35.88
C LEU A 457 -21.90 -14.13 36.49
N LEU A 458 -22.54 -14.05 37.67
CA LEU A 458 -23.07 -15.24 38.35
C LEU A 458 -24.03 -16.06 37.46
N GLY A 459 -24.88 -15.39 36.67
CA GLY A 459 -25.82 -16.04 35.75
C GLY A 459 -25.19 -16.74 34.53
N GLN A 460 -23.87 -16.66 34.33
CA GLN A 460 -23.15 -17.44 33.31
C GLN A 460 -22.52 -18.72 33.88
N VAL A 461 -22.52 -18.86 35.21
CA VAL A 461 -21.90 -19.98 35.95
C VAL A 461 -22.96 -20.89 36.57
N SER A 462 -24.15 -20.35 36.89
CA SER A 462 -25.35 -21.11 37.24
C SER A 462 -25.94 -21.80 36.02
#